data_AF-A0A3C0BQI6-F1
#
_entry.id   AF-A0A3C0BQI6-F1
#
_cell.length_a   1.000
_cell.length_b   1.000
_cell.length_c   1.000
_cell.angle_alpha   90.00
_cell.angle_beta   90.00
_cell.angle_gamma   90.00
#
_symmetry.space_group_name_H-M   'P 1'
#
loop_
_entity.id
_entity.type
_entity.pdbx_description
1 polymer ?
#
loop_
_entity_poly.entity_id
_entity_poly.type
_entity_poly.pdbx_seq_one_letter_code
_entity_poly.pdbx_strand_id
1 'polypeptide(L)' 'PTLARVAAWGGGFPIKVNGEVVGAIGLSGAPTVQNDVDCARAALALVPDAV' A
#
# COMPACT_ATOMS: atom_id res chain seq x y z
N PRO A 1 2.90 17.10 -4.97
CA PRO A 1 2.53 16.01 -5.91
C PRO A 1 2.67 16.46 -7.37
N THR A 2 3.91 16.52 -7.88
CA THR A 2 4.19 17.02 -9.24
C THR A 2 5.04 16.06 -10.06
N LEU A 3 5.44 14.92 -9.48
CA LEU A 3 6.16 13.90 -10.23
C LEU A 3 5.18 13.14 -11.12
N ALA A 4 5.51 13.00 -12.40
CA ALA A 4 4.74 12.17 -13.31
C ALA A 4 4.69 10.72 -12.78
N ARG A 5 3.52 10.09 -12.92
CA ARG A 5 3.26 8.69 -12.50
C ARG A 5 3.37 8.42 -10.99
N VAL A 6 3.33 9.46 -10.15
CA VAL A 6 3.33 9.31 -8.69
C VAL A 6 2.07 9.89 -8.08
N ALA A 7 1.33 9.04 -7.35
CA ALA A 7 0.30 9.47 -6.43
C ALA A 7 0.90 9.58 -5.01
N ALA A 8 1.30 10.79 -4.61
CA ALA A 8 1.77 11.08 -3.24
C ALA A 8 0.59 11.19 -2.22
N TRP A 9 -0.23 10.14 -2.11
CA TRP A 9 -1.45 10.04 -1.31
C TRP A 9 -1.38 8.74 -0.48
N GLY A 10 -2.16 8.64 0.60
CA GLY A 10 -2.26 7.40 1.37
C GLY A 10 -2.94 6.26 0.60
N GLY A 11 -2.65 5.01 0.96
CA GLY A 11 -3.25 3.80 0.35
C GLY A 11 -2.25 2.88 -0.37
N GLY A 12 -1.00 3.32 -0.53
CA GLY A 12 0.08 2.51 -1.10
C GLY A 12 1.07 2.00 -0.05
N PHE A 13 1.42 0.70 -0.09
CA PHE A 13 2.38 0.08 0.81
C PHE A 13 3.33 -0.88 0.08
N PRO A 14 4.63 -0.93 0.44
CA PRO A 14 5.54 -1.95 -0.07
C PRO A 14 5.22 -3.32 0.52
N ILE A 15 5.45 -4.37 -0.25
CA ILE A 15 5.43 -5.76 0.21
C ILE A 15 6.90 -6.17 0.38
N LYS A 16 7.29 -6.57 1.59
CA LYS A 16 8.66 -7.02 1.86
C LYS A 16 8.69 -8.46 2.31
N VAL A 17 9.51 -9.30 1.71
CA VAL A 17 9.74 -10.69 2.13
C VAL A 17 11.20 -10.82 2.53
N ASN A 18 11.47 -11.37 3.72
CA ASN A 18 12.83 -11.45 4.28
C ASN A 18 13.57 -10.09 4.33
N GLY A 19 12.82 -8.99 4.53
CA GLY A 19 13.37 -7.63 4.55
C GLY A 19 13.64 -7.01 3.17
N GLU A 20 13.45 -7.75 2.08
CA GLU A 20 13.60 -7.25 0.71
C GLU A 20 12.26 -6.83 0.11
N VAL A 21 12.21 -5.68 -0.57
CA VAL A 21 11.00 -5.20 -1.26
C VAL A 21 10.80 -6.01 -2.54
N VAL A 22 9.74 -6.82 -2.57
CA VAL A 22 9.40 -7.68 -3.72
C VAL A 22 8.27 -7.10 -4.57
N GLY A 23 7.60 -6.05 -4.08
CA GLY A 23 6.49 -5.41 -4.79
C GLY A 23 5.79 -4.37 -3.92
N ALA A 24 4.58 -4.00 -4.34
CA ALA A 24 3.74 -3.05 -3.62
C ALA A 24 2.26 -3.33 -3.89
N ILE A 25 1.41 -2.88 -2.97
CA ILE A 25 -0.04 -2.81 -3.10
C ILE A 25 -0.48 -1.35 -3.06
N GLY A 26 -1.49 -0.99 -3.85
CA GLY A 26 -2.06 0.36 -3.89
C GLY A 26 -3.57 0.30 -4.02
N LEU A 27 -4.27 0.94 -3.08
CA LEU A 27 -5.72 1.06 -3.08
C LEU A 27 -6.14 2.52 -3.25
N SER A 28 -7.27 2.70 -3.94
CA SER A 28 -7.90 4.00 -4.13
C SER A 28 -9.37 3.80 -4.46
N GLY A 29 -10.21 4.74 -4.03
CA GLY A 29 -11.63 4.80 -4.37
C GLY A 29 -12.55 4.83 -3.16
N ALA A 30 -12.01 4.70 -1.94
CA ALA A 30 -12.81 4.86 -0.75
C ALA A 30 -13.24 6.33 -0.52
N PRO A 31 -14.34 6.58 0.22
CA PRO A 31 -14.80 7.94 0.52
C PRO A 31 -13.77 8.79 1.29
N THR A 32 -12.86 8.15 2.02
CA THR A 32 -11.76 8.78 2.74
C THR A 32 -10.47 8.01 2.48
N VAL A 33 -9.34 8.73 2.42
CA VAL A 33 -8.00 8.11 2.23
C VAL A 33 -7.69 7.10 3.34
N GLN A 34 -8.20 7.33 4.55
CA GLN A 34 -7.97 6.41 5.68
C GLN A 34 -8.55 5.01 5.39
N ASN A 35 -9.69 4.92 4.71
CA ASN A 35 -10.28 3.64 4.35
C ASN A 35 -9.41 2.89 3.32
N ASP A 36 -8.79 3.58 2.36
CA ASP A 36 -7.83 2.97 1.43
C ASP A 36 -6.59 2.47 2.18
N VAL A 37 -6.11 3.24 3.16
CA VAL A 37 -5.00 2.85 4.05
C VAL A 37 -5.33 1.60 4.86
N ASP A 38 -6.48 1.58 5.52
CA ASP A 38 -6.91 0.48 6.38
C ASP A 38 -7.11 -0.80 5.57
N CYS A 39 -7.72 -0.69 4.39
CA CYS A 39 -7.91 -1.82 3.50
C CYS A 39 -6.56 -2.36 2.97
N ALA A 40 -5.62 -1.49 2.60
CA ALA A 40 -4.30 -1.91 2.13
C ALA A 40 -3.49 -2.60 3.24
N ARG A 41 -3.58 -2.10 4.48
CA ARG A 41 -2.97 -2.75 5.66
C ARG A 41 -3.58 -4.10 5.98
N ALA A 42 -4.91 -4.21 5.90
CA ALA A 42 -5.60 -5.48 6.10
C ALA A 42 -5.17 -6.53 5.06
N ALA A 43 -5.04 -6.13 3.78
CA ALA A 43 -4.52 -7.00 2.74
C ALA A 43 -3.06 -7.41 3.00
N LEU A 44 -2.20 -6.49 3.42
CA LEU A 44 -0.79 -6.78 3.72
C LEU A 44 -0.65 -7.78 4.87
N ALA A 45 -1.50 -7.71 5.90
CA ALA A 45 -1.51 -8.64 7.03
C ALA A 45 -1.86 -10.09 6.64
N LEU A 46 -2.44 -10.31 5.46
CA LEU A 46 -2.74 -11.64 4.93
C LEU A 46 -1.59 -12.24 4.10
N VAL A 47 -0.58 -11.44 3.76
CA VAL A 47 0.58 -11.91 3.01
C VAL A 47 1.58 -12.53 4.01
N PRO A 48 1.85 -13.84 3.95
CA PRO A 48 2.85 -14.47 4.80
C PRO A 48 4.22 -13.81 4.60
N ASP A 49 4.98 -13.67 5.69
CA ASP A 49 6.32 -13.06 5.68
C ASP A 49 6.39 -11.60 5.20
N ALA A 50 5.24 -10.94 5.01
CA ALA A 50 5.17 -9.53 4.69
C ALA A 50 5.27 -8.64 5.93
N VAL A 51 6.33 -7.81 6.01
CA VAL A 51 6.55 -6.82 7.08
C VAL A 51 7.01 -5.46 6.55
#